data_AF-W1XI31-F1
#
_entry.id   AF-W1XI31-F1
#
_cell.length_a   1.000
_cell.length_b   1.000
_cell.length_c   1.000
_cell.angle_alpha   90.00
_cell.angle_beta   90.00
_cell.angle_gamma   90.00
#
_symmetry.space_group_name_H-M   'P 1'
#
loop_
_entity.id
_entity.type
_entity.pdbx_description
1 polymer ?
#
loop_
_entity_poly.entity_id
_entity_poly.type
_entity_poly.pdbx_seq_one_letter_code
_entity_poly.pdbx_strand_id
1 'polypeptide(L)' 'DLLKPPAGCAFAARCEYAMKICLQKQPPLFENGENHKTACWLCHKDAPKVESPIRRDK' A
#
# COMPACT_ATOMS: atom_id res chain seq x y z
N ASP A 1 -21.04 -8.28 -1.39
CA ASP A 1 -20.58 -9.55 -0.83
C ASP A 1 -19.13 -9.36 -0.34
N LEU A 2 -18.91 -9.45 0.97
CA LEU A 2 -17.59 -9.28 1.63
C LEU A 2 -16.90 -10.64 1.89
N LEU A 3 -17.52 -11.76 1.48
CA LEU A 3 -17.09 -13.12 1.84
C LEU A 3 -15.86 -13.60 1.07
N LYS A 4 -15.44 -12.90 0.01
CA LYS A 4 -14.26 -13.24 -0.79
C LYS A 4 -13.39 -12.00 -1.00
N PRO A 5 -12.56 -11.63 -0.01
CA PRO A 5 -11.63 -10.54 -0.19
C PRO A 5 -10.65 -10.85 -1.32
N PRO A 6 -10.16 -9.83 -2.05
CA PRO A 6 -9.13 -10.03 -3.06
C PRO A 6 -7.87 -10.63 -2.43
N ALA A 7 -7.19 -11.49 -3.18
CA ALA A 7 -5.93 -12.11 -2.73
C ALA A 7 -4.82 -11.06 -2.47
N GLY A 8 -4.87 -9.96 -3.23
CA GLY A 8 -4.01 -8.81 -3.08
C GLY A 8 -4.59 -7.73 -2.15
N CYS A 9 -3.94 -6.57 -2.15
CA CYS A 9 -4.39 -5.34 -1.50
C CYS A 9 -5.83 -5.00 -1.91
N ALA A 10 -6.70 -4.79 -0.91
CA ALA A 10 -8.11 -4.45 -1.12
C ALA A 10 -8.32 -3.12 -1.86
N PHE A 11 -7.30 -2.27 -1.91
CA PHE A 11 -7.35 -0.95 -2.55
C PHE A 11 -6.79 -0.97 -3.97
N ALA A 12 -6.19 -2.07 -4.43
CA ALA A 12 -5.45 -2.12 -5.69
C ALA A 12 -6.29 -1.72 -6.91
N ALA A 13 -7.59 -2.06 -6.94
CA ALA A 13 -8.49 -1.73 -8.06
C ALA A 13 -8.73 -0.22 -8.25
N ARG A 14 -8.46 0.60 -7.22
CA ARG A 14 -8.70 2.06 -7.22
C ARG A 14 -7.46 2.88 -6.83
N CYS A 15 -6.31 2.24 -6.68
CA CYS A 15 -5.07 2.91 -6.27
C CYS A 15 -4.27 3.30 -7.51
N GLU A 16 -3.99 4.60 -7.69
CA GLU A 16 -3.19 5.12 -8.80
C GLU A 16 -1.73 4.63 -8.76
N TYR A 17 -1.28 4.20 -7.59
CA TYR A 17 0.06 3.64 -7.36
C TYR A 17 0.09 2.11 -7.30
N ALA A 18 -1.00 1.45 -7.74
CA ALA A 18 -1.08 -0.01 -7.70
C ALA A 18 0.04 -0.65 -8.53
N MET A 19 0.78 -1.56 -7.90
CA MET A 19 1.80 -2.38 -8.56
C MET A 19 1.29 -3.79 -8.79
N LYS A 20 1.96 -4.58 -9.64
CA LYS A 20 1.60 -5.99 -9.89
C LYS A 20 1.48 -6.81 -8.60
N ILE A 21 2.41 -6.58 -7.65
CA ILE A 21 2.38 -7.26 -6.34
C ILE A 21 1.13 -6.91 -5.52
N CYS A 22 0.57 -5.70 -5.68
CA CYS A 22 -0.65 -5.28 -5.00
C CYS A 22 -1.87 -6.11 -5.41
N LEU A 23 -1.91 -6.66 -6.62
CA LEU A 23 -3.01 -7.53 -7.08
C LEU A 23 -2.84 -8.99 -6.63
N GLN A 24 -1.61 -9.38 -6.30
CA GLN A 24 -1.25 -10.77 -6.01
C GLN A 24 -1.16 -11.06 -4.52
N LYS A 25 -0.67 -10.11 -3.72
CA LYS A 25 -0.37 -10.31 -2.30
C LYS A 25 -0.76 -9.10 -1.46
N GLN A 26 -1.26 -9.36 -0.26
CA GLN A 26 -1.43 -8.34 0.77
C GLN A 26 -0.05 -7.86 1.28
N PRO A 27 0.18 -6.55 1.37
CA PRO A 27 1.39 -6.01 1.97
C PRO A 27 1.47 -6.37 3.46
N PRO A 28 2.68 -6.58 4.01
CA PRO A 28 2.87 -6.64 5.45
C PRO A 28 2.60 -5.27 6.08
N LEU A 29 2.55 -5.24 7.41
CA LEU A 29 2.44 -4.00 8.16
C LEU A 29 3.82 -3.35 8.30
N PHE A 30 4.01 -2.18 7.69
CA PHE A 30 5.22 -1.37 7.76
C PHE A 30 5.09 -0.31 8.86
N GLU A 31 6.18 -0.04 9.57
CA GLU A 31 6.27 1.04 10.55
C GLU A 31 6.79 2.31 9.86
N ASN A 32 5.97 3.36 9.86
CA ASN A 32 6.19 4.61 9.12
C ASN A 32 6.39 5.82 10.05
N GLY A 33 6.70 5.58 11.32
CA GLY A 33 6.86 6.58 12.38
C GLY A 33 6.52 6.00 13.75
N GLU A 34 6.74 6.77 14.82
CA GLU A 34 6.64 6.28 16.21
C GLU A 34 5.31 5.60 16.57
N ASN A 35 4.19 5.98 15.96
CA ASN A 35 2.88 5.37 16.20
C ASN A 35 2.07 5.18 14.91
N HIS A 36 2.73 5.12 13.76
CA HIS A 36 2.05 5.03 12.47
C HIS A 36 2.44 3.76 11.73
N LYS A 37 1.45 2.93 11.43
CA LYS A 37 1.64 1.69 10.69
C LYS A 37 0.80 1.69 9.43
N THR A 38 1.34 1.15 8.34
CA THR A 38 0.66 1.09 7.05
C THR A 38 0.82 -0.28 6.41
N ALA A 39 -0.24 -0.75 5.74
CA ALA A 39 -0.16 -1.94 4.90
C ALA A 39 -0.15 -1.49 3.43
N CYS A 40 1.01 -1.03 2.95
CA CYS A 40 1.17 -0.52 1.59
C CYS A 40 2.52 -0.93 1.00
N TRP A 41 2.50 -1.49 -0.22
CA TRP A 41 3.72 -1.89 -0.91
C TRP A 41 4.64 -0.71 -1.28
N LEU A 42 4.14 0.54 -1.30
CA LEU A 42 4.97 1.73 -1.47
C LEU A 42 5.96 1.96 -0.31
N CYS A 43 5.72 1.34 0.84
CA CYS A 43 6.62 1.43 2.01
C CYS A 43 7.72 0.35 1.98
N HIS A 44 7.68 -0.55 0.98
CA HIS A 44 8.74 -1.52 0.77
C HIS A 44 9.99 -0.85 0.18
N LYS A 45 11.18 -1.33 0.58
CA LYS A 45 12.48 -0.79 0.11
C LYS A 45 12.66 -0.77 -1.42
N ASP A 46 12.06 -1.74 -2.10
CA ASP A 46 12.15 -1.92 -3.55
C ASP A 46 10.99 -1.24 -4.30
N ALA A 47 10.15 -0.47 -3.59
CA ALA A 47 9.07 0.26 -4.21
C ALA A 47 9.61 1.37 -5.13
N PRO A 48 8.91 1.67 -6.25
CA PRO A 48 9.26 2.82 -7.07
C PRO A 48 9.13 4.10 -6.23
N LYS A 49 10.06 5.04 -6.45
CA LYS A 49 9.94 6.38 -5.88
C LYS A 49 8.80 7.10 -6.60
N VAL A 50 7.67 7.23 -5.93
CA VAL A 50 6.50 7.97 -6.42
C VAL A 50 6.37 9.28 -5.65
N GLU A 51 5.93 10.33 -6.33
CA GLU A 51 5.60 11.59 -5.68
C GLU A 51 4.28 11.41 -4.91
N SER A 52 4.32 11.61 -3.59
CA SER A 52 3.13 11.48 -2.73
C SER A 52 2.31 12.77 -2.82
N PRO A 53 1.03 12.73 -3.25
CA PRO A 53 0.16 13.91 -3.28
C PRO A 53 -0.27 14.31 -1.86
N ILE A 54 -0.12 13.38 -0.91
CA ILE A 54 -0.31 13.65 0.51
C ILE A 54 1.01 14.22 1.01
N ARG A 55 1.12 15.55 0.99
CA ARG A 55 2.20 16.33 1.61
C ARG A 55 2.48 15.78 3.00
N ARG A 56 3.74 15.42 3.27
CA ARG A 56 4.21 15.05 4.62
C ARG A 56 4.69 16.27 5.39
N ASP A 57 4.14 17.42 5.05
CA ASP A 57 4.51 18.71 5.63
C ASP A 57 3.65 18.86 6.89
N LYS A 58 4.21 18.45 8.03
CA LYS A 58 3.86 19.01 9.32
C LYS A 58 5.06 19.79 9.84
#